data_AF-A0A8B6DG10-F1
#
_entry.id   AF-A0A8B6DG10-F1
#
_cell.length_a   1.000
_cell.length_b   1.000
_cell.length_c   1.000
_cell.angle_alpha   90.00
_cell.angle_beta   90.00
_cell.angle_gamma   90.00
#
_symmetry.space_group_name_H-M   'P 1'
#
loop_
_entity.id
_entity.type
_entity.pdbx_description
1 polymer ?
#
loop_
_entity_poly.entity_id
_entity_poly.type
_entity_poly.pdbx_seq_one_letter_code
_entity_poly.pdbx_strand_id
1 'polypeptide(L)'
;MSEDCFIRSYGSNFERLNAVKGGSGTELALFMRLHLLQGIVAFHQHRLQDARRLLSKAEFELQHLVVDSEKLTEVMTMGFNEREARLGLRASAGHIEQAVAHIMQRKEEKKGISKKIKEERRKKRIQKSLGLTANKDKVNVDSYEMLTNMGFGGGAAAEALRQANNDVGQALEVLEKHPEFLSLPDPEHKDITITDEMLAQVYSLGFDPEMAREALKLHAGSIQKAIDELIRSGGILARSSSEGSSDGSSADSSPEAGPSNINKTEEKKRKKEEKEALQDFMSDLPEDEEDYLDLTLTEEEQFLKEYKSLVDSLGDT
;
A
#
# COMPACT_ATOMS: atom_id res chain seq x y z
N MET A 1 10.00 32.64 -16.60
CA MET A 1 10.37 31.63 -15.59
C MET A 1 9.41 30.45 -15.61
N SER A 2 8.15 30.59 -15.17
CA SER A 2 7.21 29.45 -15.15
C SER A 2 6.84 28.95 -16.55
N GLU A 3 6.56 29.85 -17.50
CA GLU A 3 6.25 29.50 -18.89
C GLU A 3 7.42 28.79 -19.60
N ASP A 4 8.66 29.26 -19.38
CA ASP A 4 9.87 28.62 -19.93
C ASP A 4 10.07 27.20 -19.39
N CYS A 5 9.73 26.97 -18.11
CA CYS A 5 9.74 25.63 -17.53
C CYS A 5 8.70 24.73 -18.20
N PHE A 6 7.46 25.22 -18.39
CA PHE A 6 6.40 24.48 -19.10
C PHE A 6 6.79 24.13 -20.54
N ILE A 7 7.38 25.08 -21.28
CA ILE A 7 7.84 24.84 -22.67
C ILE A 7 8.97 23.81 -22.70
N ARG A 8 9.89 23.84 -21.73
CA ARG A 8 10.98 22.86 -21.64
C ARG A 8 10.51 21.45 -21.25
N SER A 9 9.52 21.35 -20.37
CA SER A 9 8.99 20.06 -19.91
C SER A 9 8.02 19.44 -20.92
N TYR A 10 7.09 20.22 -21.49
CA TYR A 10 6.01 19.72 -22.34
C TYR A 10 6.26 19.89 -23.85
N GLY A 11 7.15 20.81 -24.24
CA GLY A 11 7.37 21.21 -25.63
C GLY A 11 6.41 22.32 -26.06
N SER A 12 6.79 23.11 -27.07
CA SER A 12 6.05 24.31 -27.51
C SER A 12 4.60 24.03 -27.92
N ASN A 13 4.30 22.82 -28.42
CA ASN A 13 2.98 22.36 -28.84
C ASN A 13 2.63 20.98 -28.25
N PHE A 14 3.03 20.69 -27.01
CA PHE A 14 2.80 19.37 -26.38
C PHE A 14 3.48 18.18 -27.08
N GLU A 15 4.41 18.42 -28.01
CA GLU A 15 5.06 17.36 -28.80
C GLU A 15 5.75 16.32 -27.92
N ARG A 16 6.48 16.79 -26.90
CA ARG A 16 7.23 15.92 -25.98
C ARG A 16 6.29 15.17 -25.04
N LEU A 17 5.22 15.83 -24.61
CA LEU A 17 4.20 15.24 -23.75
C LEU A 17 3.41 14.15 -24.46
N ASN A 18 2.95 14.42 -25.67
CA ASN A 18 2.24 13.46 -26.51
C ASN A 18 3.10 12.24 -26.82
N ALA A 19 4.41 12.44 -27.04
CA ALA A 19 5.34 11.34 -27.29
C ALA A 19 5.54 10.41 -26.08
N VAL A 20 5.43 10.93 -24.85
CA VAL A 20 5.68 10.14 -23.63
C VAL A 20 4.39 9.56 -23.04
N LYS A 21 3.32 10.34 -23.02
CA LYS A 21 2.09 10.02 -22.26
C LYS A 21 0.89 9.69 -23.14
N GLY A 22 0.96 9.89 -24.46
CA GLY A 22 -0.06 9.45 -25.42
C GLY A 22 -1.35 10.28 -25.45
N GLY A 23 -1.49 11.31 -24.61
CA GLY A 23 -2.61 12.25 -24.65
C GLY A 23 -2.33 13.51 -23.86
N SER A 24 -2.68 14.67 -24.42
CA SER A 24 -2.46 16.01 -23.83
C SER A 24 -3.67 16.60 -23.11
N GLY A 25 -4.81 15.90 -23.12
CA GLY A 25 -6.09 16.47 -22.69
C GLY A 25 -6.11 16.91 -21.23
N THR A 26 -5.40 16.19 -20.36
CA THR A 26 -5.39 16.46 -18.93
C THR A 26 -4.43 17.60 -18.56
N GLU A 27 -3.24 17.68 -19.18
CA GLU A 27 -2.29 18.76 -18.91
C GLU A 27 -2.73 20.12 -19.46
N LEU A 28 -3.69 20.16 -20.40
CA LEU A 28 -4.32 21.39 -20.86
C LEU A 28 -4.90 22.22 -19.70
N ALA A 29 -5.30 21.58 -18.61
CA ALA A 29 -5.80 22.23 -17.39
C ALA A 29 -4.76 23.17 -16.75
N LEU A 30 -3.49 22.74 -16.73
CA LEU A 30 -2.40 23.51 -16.16
C LEU A 30 -2.07 24.73 -17.02
N PHE A 31 -2.11 24.57 -18.35
CA PHE A 31 -1.90 25.67 -19.27
C PHE A 31 -3.02 26.70 -19.23
N MET A 32 -4.28 26.25 -19.11
CA MET A 32 -5.41 27.16 -18.94
C MET A 32 -5.23 28.03 -17.69
N ARG A 33 -4.88 27.42 -16.55
CA ARG A 33 -4.55 28.15 -15.31
C ARG A 33 -3.40 29.14 -15.51
N LEU A 34 -2.35 28.72 -16.21
CA LEU A 34 -1.21 29.59 -16.51
C LEU A 34 -1.65 30.82 -17.32
N HIS A 35 -2.37 30.63 -18.43
CA HIS A 35 -2.83 31.73 -19.28
C HIS A 35 -3.82 32.65 -18.55
N LEU A 36 -4.71 32.09 -17.73
CA LEU A 36 -5.63 32.86 -16.89
C LEU A 36 -4.85 33.79 -15.93
N LEU A 37 -3.90 33.23 -15.17
CA LEU A 37 -3.05 33.99 -14.25
C LEU A 37 -2.23 35.05 -14.99
N GLN A 38 -1.65 34.72 -16.14
CA GLN A 38 -0.92 35.68 -16.96
C GLN A 38 -1.82 36.81 -17.47
N GLY A 39 -3.06 36.49 -17.86
CA GLY A 39 -4.07 37.46 -18.28
C GLY A 39 -4.45 38.43 -17.15
N ILE A 40 -4.66 37.90 -15.93
CA ILE A 40 -4.94 38.70 -14.72
C ILE A 40 -3.76 39.63 -14.40
N VAL A 41 -2.53 39.12 -14.44
CA VAL A 41 -1.33 39.94 -14.22
C VAL A 41 -1.19 41.02 -15.29
N ALA A 42 -1.48 40.72 -16.56
CA ALA A 42 -1.45 41.70 -17.65
C ALA A 42 -2.50 42.81 -17.47
N PHE A 43 -3.69 42.45 -16.97
CA PHE A 43 -4.75 43.41 -16.64
C PHE A 43 -4.29 44.40 -15.57
N HIS A 44 -3.72 43.92 -14.46
CA HIS A 44 -3.20 44.78 -13.39
C HIS A 44 -2.00 45.63 -13.81
N GLN A 45 -1.29 45.26 -14.88
CA GLN A 45 -0.21 46.04 -15.48
C GLN A 45 -0.70 47.02 -16.56
N HIS A 46 -2.02 47.21 -16.71
CA HIS A 46 -2.66 48.04 -17.74
C HIS A 46 -2.36 47.62 -19.19
N ARG A 47 -1.91 46.39 -19.41
CA ARG A 47 -1.70 45.83 -20.75
C ARG A 47 -2.97 45.14 -21.23
N LEU A 48 -3.99 45.93 -21.55
CA LEU A 48 -5.34 45.43 -21.85
C LEU A 48 -5.39 44.52 -23.09
N GLN A 49 -4.61 44.81 -24.14
CA GLN A 49 -4.58 43.97 -25.35
C GLN A 49 -3.97 42.59 -25.09
N ASP A 50 -2.89 42.54 -24.30
CA ASP A 50 -2.28 41.27 -23.87
C ASP A 50 -3.23 40.49 -22.97
N ALA A 51 -3.91 41.16 -22.04
CA ALA A 51 -4.91 40.57 -21.16
C ALA A 51 -6.06 39.95 -21.96
N ARG A 52 -6.64 40.67 -22.95
CA ARG A 52 -7.69 40.14 -23.85
C ARG A 52 -7.22 38.87 -24.55
N ARG A 53 -6.05 38.91 -25.17
CA ARG A 53 -5.51 37.77 -25.92
C ARG A 53 -5.29 36.54 -25.02
N LEU A 54 -4.73 36.73 -23.83
CA LEU A 54 -4.46 35.65 -22.88
C LEU A 54 -5.74 35.08 -22.28
N LEU A 55 -6.72 35.92 -21.93
CA LEU A 55 -8.03 35.48 -21.43
C LEU A 55 -8.84 34.75 -22.52
N SER A 56 -8.81 35.22 -23.78
CA SER A 56 -9.42 34.48 -24.90
C SER A 56 -8.76 33.12 -25.13
N LYS A 57 -7.44 33.02 -24.95
CA LYS A 57 -6.73 31.74 -25.04
C LYS A 57 -7.13 30.79 -23.90
N ALA A 58 -7.20 31.30 -22.67
CA ALA A 58 -7.66 30.51 -21.52
C ALA A 58 -9.11 30.03 -21.70
N GLU A 59 -9.99 30.85 -22.28
CA GLU A 59 -11.36 30.44 -22.60
C GLU A 59 -11.42 29.29 -23.60
N PHE A 60 -10.64 29.37 -24.69
CA PHE A 60 -10.56 28.31 -25.68
C PHE A 60 -10.09 27.00 -25.05
N GLU A 61 -9.06 27.05 -24.20
CA GLU A 61 -8.54 25.88 -23.49
C GLU A 61 -9.55 25.34 -22.47
N LEU A 62 -10.31 26.21 -21.79
CA LEU A 62 -11.38 25.82 -20.87
C LEU A 62 -12.49 25.06 -21.60
N GLN A 63 -12.96 25.56 -22.75
CA GLN A 63 -14.00 24.89 -23.54
C GLN A 63 -13.60 23.47 -23.96
N HIS A 64 -12.32 23.26 -24.27
CA HIS A 64 -11.80 21.93 -24.62
C HIS A 64 -11.71 20.97 -23.42
N LEU A 65 -11.74 21.50 -22.19
CA LEU A 65 -11.52 20.74 -20.97
C LEU A 65 -12.80 20.46 -20.17
N VAL A 66 -13.86 21.23 -20.45
CA VAL A 66 -15.20 20.99 -19.92
C VAL A 66 -15.71 19.66 -20.47
N VAL A 67 -16.01 18.75 -19.53
CA VAL A 67 -16.62 17.46 -19.85
C VAL A 67 -18.13 17.62 -19.82
N ASP A 68 -18.80 17.09 -20.83
CA ASP A 68 -20.26 17.07 -20.90
C ASP A 68 -20.86 16.25 -19.75
N SER A 69 -21.80 16.86 -19.01
CA SER A 69 -22.44 16.24 -17.86
C SER A 69 -23.23 15.00 -18.22
N GLU A 70 -23.86 14.96 -19.41
CA GLU A 70 -24.64 13.79 -19.83
C GLU A 70 -23.71 12.58 -20.03
N LYS A 71 -22.61 12.77 -20.77
CA LYS A 71 -21.60 11.72 -20.99
C LYS A 71 -20.92 11.28 -19.70
N LEU A 72 -20.67 12.22 -18.78
CA LEU A 72 -20.12 11.91 -17.46
C LEU A 72 -21.06 10.96 -16.70
N THR A 73 -22.35 11.29 -16.65
CA THR A 73 -23.34 10.44 -15.98
C THR A 73 -23.45 9.07 -16.65
N GLU A 74 -23.35 8.99 -17.98
CA GLU A 74 -23.38 7.72 -18.71
C GLU A 74 -22.22 6.82 -18.30
N VAL A 75 -20.98 7.33 -18.28
CA VAL A 75 -19.81 6.56 -17.82
C VAL A 75 -19.97 6.17 -16.34
N MET A 76 -20.50 7.04 -15.49
CA MET A 76 -20.75 6.72 -14.08
C MET A 76 -21.77 5.60 -13.89
N THR A 77 -22.83 5.54 -14.72
CA THR A 77 -23.82 4.45 -14.65
C THR A 77 -23.22 3.08 -14.98
N MET A 78 -22.10 3.02 -15.70
CA MET A 78 -21.32 1.79 -15.93
C MET A 78 -20.53 1.34 -14.69
N GLY A 79 -20.56 2.11 -13.59
CA GLY A 79 -19.95 1.76 -12.30
C GLY A 79 -18.56 2.35 -12.06
N PHE A 80 -18.17 3.37 -12.84
CA PHE A 80 -16.92 4.11 -12.64
C PHE A 80 -17.12 5.27 -11.67
N ASN A 81 -16.06 5.61 -10.93
CA ASN A 81 -16.08 6.78 -10.06
C ASN A 81 -16.14 8.07 -10.89
N GLU A 82 -16.71 9.15 -10.33
CA GLU A 82 -16.81 10.44 -11.02
C GLU A 82 -15.44 10.94 -11.51
N ARG A 83 -14.41 10.79 -10.67
CA ARG A 83 -13.02 11.17 -11.00
C ARG A 83 -12.47 10.38 -12.18
N GLU A 84 -12.63 9.04 -12.15
CA GLU A 84 -12.19 8.14 -13.22
C GLU A 84 -12.92 8.46 -14.53
N ALA A 85 -14.23 8.70 -14.46
CA ALA A 85 -15.06 9.06 -15.59
C ALA A 85 -14.63 10.40 -16.21
N ARG A 86 -14.38 11.42 -15.39
CA ARG A 86 -13.95 12.75 -15.85
C ARG A 86 -12.56 12.71 -16.49
N LEU A 87 -11.60 12.05 -15.86
CA LEU A 87 -10.25 11.90 -16.41
C LEU A 87 -10.25 11.05 -17.69
N GLY A 88 -11.01 9.96 -17.73
CA GLY A 88 -11.18 9.13 -18.92
C GLY A 88 -11.80 9.91 -20.08
N LEU A 89 -12.88 10.65 -19.83
CA LEU A 89 -13.52 11.48 -20.86
C LEU A 89 -12.61 12.60 -21.34
N ARG A 90 -11.79 13.22 -20.48
CA ARG A 90 -10.78 14.21 -20.89
C ARG A 90 -9.68 13.60 -21.75
N ALA A 91 -9.18 12.43 -21.39
CA ALA A 91 -8.16 11.72 -22.16
C ALA A 91 -8.68 11.29 -23.54
N SER A 92 -9.97 10.96 -23.64
CA SER A 92 -10.63 10.52 -24.88
C SER A 92 -11.43 11.63 -25.58
N ALA A 93 -11.18 12.91 -25.27
CA ALA A 93 -11.84 14.07 -25.89
C ALA A 93 -13.38 13.99 -25.94
N GLY A 94 -14.00 13.37 -24.92
CA GLY A 94 -15.45 13.22 -24.81
C GLY A 94 -16.07 12.06 -25.57
N HIS A 95 -15.28 11.08 -26.02
CA HIS A 95 -15.76 9.80 -26.56
C HIS A 95 -15.96 8.76 -25.44
N ILE A 96 -17.20 8.31 -25.25
CA ILE A 96 -17.59 7.40 -24.16
C ILE A 96 -16.88 6.04 -24.27
N GLU A 97 -16.92 5.41 -25.44
CA GLU A 97 -16.33 4.08 -25.66
C GLU A 97 -14.82 4.07 -25.41
N GLN A 98 -14.11 5.07 -25.92
CA GLN A 98 -12.67 5.24 -25.71
C GLN A 98 -12.35 5.54 -24.25
N ALA A 99 -13.17 6.36 -23.58
CA ALA A 99 -13.00 6.67 -22.17
C ALA A 99 -13.12 5.42 -21.30
N VAL A 100 -14.14 4.59 -21.54
CA VAL A 100 -14.33 3.33 -20.82
C VAL A 100 -13.15 2.38 -21.05
N ALA A 101 -12.70 2.22 -22.30
CA ALA A 101 -11.54 1.39 -22.62
C ALA A 101 -10.26 1.89 -21.91
N HIS A 102 -10.03 3.21 -21.91
CA HIS A 102 -8.90 3.83 -21.23
C HIS A 102 -8.95 3.63 -19.71
N ILE A 103 -10.12 3.82 -19.08
CA ILE A 103 -10.31 3.59 -17.64
C ILE A 103 -10.04 2.12 -17.30
N MET A 104 -10.57 1.17 -18.09
CA MET A 104 -10.37 -0.25 -17.85
C MET A 104 -8.90 -0.66 -17.98
N GLN A 105 -8.22 -0.22 -19.06
CA GLN A 105 -6.80 -0.50 -19.26
C GLN A 105 -5.97 0.01 -18.08
N ARG A 106 -6.19 1.26 -17.68
CA ARG A 106 -5.46 1.89 -16.58
C ARG A 106 -5.70 1.20 -15.23
N LYS A 107 -6.93 0.75 -14.99
CA LYS A 107 -7.29 -0.02 -13.78
C LYS A 107 -6.59 -1.37 -13.75
N GLU A 108 -6.43 -2.03 -14.89
CA GLU A 108 -5.69 -3.30 -14.97
C GLU A 108 -4.18 -3.10 -14.81
N GLU A 109 -3.61 -2.06 -15.42
CA GLU A 109 -2.21 -1.68 -15.21
C GLU A 109 -1.92 -1.39 -13.74
N LYS A 110 -2.75 -0.58 -13.08
CA LYS A 110 -2.63 -0.28 -11.63
C LYS A 110 -2.76 -1.53 -10.77
N LYS A 111 -3.71 -2.43 -11.09
CA LYS A 111 -3.82 -3.73 -10.41
C LYS A 111 -2.58 -4.59 -10.61
N GLY A 112 -2.01 -4.63 -11.81
CA GLY A 112 -0.79 -5.37 -12.12
C GLY A 112 0.42 -4.85 -11.33
N ILE A 113 0.60 -3.54 -11.29
CA ILE A 113 1.66 -2.89 -10.50
C ILE A 113 1.46 -3.16 -9.00
N SER A 114 0.24 -2.98 -8.49
CA SER A 114 -0.07 -3.23 -7.08
C SER A 114 0.17 -4.68 -6.67
N LYS A 115 -0.20 -5.66 -7.52
CA LYS A 115 0.11 -7.08 -7.31
C LYS A 115 1.62 -7.32 -7.22
N LYS A 116 2.41 -6.80 -8.17
CA LYS A 116 3.88 -6.92 -8.17
C LYS A 116 4.51 -6.32 -6.91
N ILE A 117 4.08 -5.13 -6.50
CA ILE A 117 4.56 -4.49 -5.26
C ILE A 117 4.20 -5.32 -4.03
N LYS A 118 2.99 -5.89 -3.99
CA LYS A 118 2.54 -6.74 -2.88
C LYS A 118 3.36 -8.04 -2.80
N GLU A 119 3.63 -8.67 -3.94
CA GLU A 119 4.50 -9.85 -4.04
C GLU A 119 5.93 -9.53 -3.60
N GLU A 120 6.52 -8.44 -4.08
CA GLU A 120 7.86 -8.03 -3.68
C GLU A 120 7.95 -7.73 -2.17
N ARG A 121 6.92 -7.06 -1.62
CA ARG A 121 6.80 -6.83 -0.17
C ARG A 121 6.68 -8.14 0.60
N ARG A 122 5.91 -9.12 0.09
CA ARG A 122 5.81 -10.46 0.68
C ARG A 122 7.16 -11.16 0.67
N LYS A 123 7.84 -11.22 -0.49
CA LYS A 123 9.17 -11.82 -0.61
C LYS A 123 10.17 -11.20 0.35
N LYS A 124 10.18 -9.86 0.50
CA LYS A 124 11.04 -9.17 1.48
C LYS A 124 10.73 -9.52 2.94
N ARG A 125 9.46 -9.80 3.28
CA ARG A 125 9.09 -10.24 4.64
C ARG A 125 9.58 -11.66 4.91
N ILE A 126 9.37 -12.57 3.95
CA ILE A 126 9.83 -13.95 4.04
C ILE A 126 11.36 -13.99 4.10
N GLN A 127 12.05 -13.22 3.26
CA GLN A 127 13.51 -13.12 3.31
C GLN A 127 14.05 -12.67 4.68
N LYS A 128 13.31 -11.80 5.39
CA LYS A 128 13.67 -11.38 6.75
C LYS A 128 13.42 -12.48 7.78
N SER A 129 12.39 -13.32 7.61
CA SER A 129 12.11 -14.43 8.54
C SER A 129 13.04 -15.62 8.34
N LEU A 130 13.52 -15.88 7.11
CA LEU A 130 14.43 -17.00 6.81
C LEU A 130 15.86 -16.82 7.35
N GLY A 131 16.28 -15.59 7.63
CA GLY A 131 17.58 -15.30 8.23
C GLY A 131 18.76 -15.41 7.26
N LEU A 132 19.95 -15.68 7.81
CA LEU A 132 21.23 -15.69 7.10
C LEU A 132 21.76 -17.13 6.97
N THR A 133 22.42 -17.41 5.85
CA THR A 133 23.15 -18.65 5.58
C THR A 133 24.47 -18.70 6.35
N ALA A 134 25.14 -19.86 6.35
CA ALA A 134 26.47 -20.03 6.93
C ALA A 134 27.52 -19.04 6.35
N ASN A 135 27.38 -18.67 5.07
CA ASN A 135 28.21 -17.68 4.39
C ASN A 135 27.85 -16.22 4.69
N LYS A 136 26.86 -15.97 5.56
CA LYS A 136 26.28 -14.63 5.85
C LYS A 136 25.51 -14.00 4.68
N ASP A 137 25.14 -14.79 3.68
CA ASP A 137 24.24 -14.35 2.62
C ASP A 137 22.79 -14.51 3.06
N LYS A 138 21.88 -13.72 2.46
CA LYS A 138 20.44 -13.87 2.72
C LYS A 138 19.93 -15.13 2.06
N VAL A 139 19.02 -15.83 2.72
CA VAL A 139 18.37 -17.00 2.11
C VAL A 139 17.55 -16.58 0.89
N ASN A 140 17.62 -17.34 -0.20
CA ASN A 140 16.85 -17.09 -1.41
C ASN A 140 15.39 -17.53 -1.24
N VAL A 141 14.46 -16.60 -1.43
CA VAL A 141 13.02 -16.83 -1.29
C VAL A 141 12.50 -17.80 -2.36
N ASP A 142 13.04 -17.74 -3.59
CA ASP A 142 12.57 -18.61 -4.68
C ASP A 142 13.00 -20.07 -4.43
N SER A 143 14.22 -20.29 -3.91
CA SER A 143 14.71 -21.61 -3.48
C SER A 143 13.91 -22.17 -2.31
N TYR A 144 13.53 -21.29 -1.37
CA TYR A 144 12.66 -21.63 -0.25
C TYR A 144 11.26 -22.03 -0.72
N GLU A 145 10.63 -21.21 -1.57
CA GLU A 145 9.32 -21.50 -2.16
C GLU A 145 9.34 -22.81 -2.96
N MET A 146 10.43 -23.11 -3.67
CA MET A 146 10.61 -24.37 -4.38
C MET A 146 10.60 -25.58 -3.44
N LEU A 147 11.33 -25.54 -2.32
CA LEU A 147 11.33 -26.64 -1.34
C LEU A 147 9.98 -26.77 -0.63
N THR A 148 9.32 -25.66 -0.30
CA THR A 148 7.97 -25.72 0.28
C THR A 148 6.93 -26.26 -0.70
N ASN A 149 7.06 -25.94 -2.00
CA ASN A 149 6.19 -26.48 -3.05
C ASN A 149 6.43 -27.98 -3.30
N MET A 150 7.63 -28.50 -2.98
CA MET A 150 7.92 -29.94 -2.97
C MET A 150 7.29 -30.67 -1.77
N GLY A 151 6.74 -29.94 -0.80
CA GLY A 151 6.08 -30.51 0.38
C GLY A 151 6.97 -30.57 1.62
N PHE A 152 8.18 -30.01 1.59
CA PHE A 152 8.99 -29.85 2.80
C PHE A 152 8.42 -28.72 3.66
N GLY A 153 8.38 -28.92 4.99
CA GLY A 153 7.98 -27.86 5.92
C GLY A 153 8.87 -26.63 5.78
N GLY A 154 8.31 -25.44 5.95
CA GLY A 154 9.04 -24.17 5.88
C GLY A 154 10.18 -24.10 6.90
N GLY A 155 9.99 -24.65 8.10
CA GLY A 155 11.08 -24.75 9.08
C GLY A 155 12.27 -25.57 8.55
N ALA A 156 11.99 -26.74 7.96
CA ALA A 156 12.98 -27.64 7.39
C ALA A 156 13.69 -27.02 6.18
N ALA A 157 12.92 -26.45 5.25
CA ALA A 157 13.42 -25.81 4.04
C ALA A 157 14.32 -24.61 4.37
N ALA A 158 13.96 -23.80 5.36
CA ALA A 158 14.77 -22.68 5.80
C ALA A 158 16.13 -23.15 6.36
N GLU A 159 16.14 -24.11 7.30
CA GLU A 159 17.39 -24.61 7.89
C GLU A 159 18.27 -25.33 6.87
N ALA A 160 17.67 -26.13 5.98
CA ALA A 160 18.40 -26.80 4.91
C ALA A 160 19.08 -25.79 3.98
N LEU A 161 18.38 -24.73 3.56
CA LEU A 161 18.95 -23.68 2.71
C LEU A 161 20.01 -22.84 3.44
N ARG A 162 19.89 -22.67 4.76
CA ARG A 162 20.90 -21.99 5.59
C ARG A 162 22.20 -22.78 5.64
N GLN A 163 22.12 -24.11 5.78
CA GLN A 163 23.27 -25.01 5.80
C GLN A 163 23.87 -25.20 4.40
N ALA A 164 23.03 -25.30 3.38
CA ALA A 164 23.40 -25.49 1.98
C ALA A 164 23.75 -24.19 1.23
N ASN A 165 23.80 -23.04 1.91
CA ASN A 165 24.12 -21.74 1.32
C ASN A 165 23.34 -21.41 0.03
N ASN A 166 22.02 -21.60 0.05
CA ASN A 166 21.10 -21.40 -1.09
C ASN A 166 21.25 -22.36 -2.28
N ASP A 167 22.04 -23.43 -2.17
CA ASP A 167 22.05 -24.51 -3.17
C ASP A 167 20.91 -25.50 -2.89
N VAL A 168 19.96 -25.60 -3.82
CA VAL A 168 18.79 -26.49 -3.69
C VAL A 168 19.21 -27.97 -3.69
N GLY A 169 20.23 -28.35 -4.46
CA GLY A 169 20.68 -29.75 -4.53
C GLY A 169 21.29 -30.19 -3.21
N GLN A 170 22.16 -29.35 -2.64
CA GLN A 170 22.74 -29.61 -1.31
C GLN A 170 21.69 -29.53 -0.20
N ALA A 171 20.71 -28.62 -0.32
CA ALA A 171 19.62 -28.53 0.66
C ALA A 171 18.78 -29.81 0.69
N LEU A 172 18.48 -30.40 -0.46
CA LEU A 172 17.77 -31.69 -0.54
C LEU A 172 18.58 -32.83 0.08
N GLU A 173 19.90 -32.88 -0.18
CA GLU A 173 20.79 -33.87 0.44
C GLU A 173 20.84 -33.73 1.97
N VAL A 174 20.84 -32.49 2.48
CA VAL A 174 20.77 -32.20 3.92
C VAL A 174 19.43 -32.64 4.51
N LEU A 175 18.31 -32.38 3.82
CA LEU A 175 16.99 -32.82 4.24
C LEU A 175 16.85 -34.34 4.28
N GLU A 176 17.47 -35.04 3.32
CA GLU A 176 17.47 -36.51 3.27
C GLU A 176 18.31 -37.11 4.41
N LYS A 177 19.46 -36.51 4.71
CA LYS A 177 20.35 -36.96 5.80
C LYS A 177 19.83 -36.64 7.19
N HIS A 178 19.04 -35.58 7.33
CA HIS A 178 18.54 -35.09 8.61
C HIS A 178 17.00 -35.00 8.61
N PRO A 179 16.28 -36.13 8.77
CA PRO A 179 14.82 -36.14 8.86
C PRO A 179 14.30 -35.38 10.10
N GLU A 180 15.16 -35.10 11.08
CA GLU A 180 14.83 -34.29 12.26
C GLU A 180 14.40 -32.85 11.89
N PHE A 181 14.92 -32.30 10.78
CA PHE A 181 14.52 -30.98 10.31
C PHE A 181 13.08 -30.91 9.83
N LEU A 182 12.48 -32.04 9.43
CA LEU A 182 11.08 -32.11 9.00
C LEU A 182 10.08 -31.80 10.11
N SER A 183 10.51 -31.88 11.38
CA SER A 183 9.68 -31.55 12.55
C SER A 183 9.83 -30.10 13.01
N LEU A 184 10.61 -29.27 12.31
CA LEU A 184 10.81 -27.88 12.69
C LEU A 184 9.54 -27.04 12.45
N PRO A 185 9.15 -26.19 13.41
CA PRO A 185 8.02 -25.29 13.25
C PRO A 185 8.23 -24.32 12.08
N ASP A 186 7.16 -24.04 11.34
CA ASP A 186 7.22 -23.10 10.24
C ASP A 186 7.50 -21.68 10.73
N PRO A 187 8.45 -20.95 10.12
CA PRO A 187 8.75 -19.57 10.48
C PRO A 187 7.58 -18.63 10.17
N GLU A 188 6.67 -19.03 9.29
CA GLU A 188 5.47 -18.28 8.88
C GLU A 188 4.25 -18.54 9.78
N HIS A 189 4.13 -19.73 10.35
CA HIS A 189 2.99 -20.15 11.17
C HIS A 189 3.38 -20.26 12.65
N LYS A 190 3.64 -19.12 13.28
CA LYS A 190 3.86 -19.06 14.74
C LYS A 190 2.57 -19.21 15.55
N ASP A 191 1.42 -19.06 14.90
CA ASP A 191 0.12 -19.05 15.57
C ASP A 191 -0.72 -20.22 15.05
N ILE A 192 -0.61 -21.36 15.72
CA ILE A 192 -1.56 -22.46 15.55
C ILE A 192 -2.84 -22.02 16.24
N THR A 193 -3.87 -21.76 15.44
CA THR A 193 -5.20 -21.43 15.96
C THR A 193 -5.75 -22.65 16.68
N ILE A 194 -5.87 -22.56 18.00
CA ILE A 194 -6.55 -23.57 18.81
C ILE A 194 -7.99 -23.64 18.31
N THR A 195 -8.38 -24.72 17.62
CA THR A 195 -9.76 -24.89 17.17
C THR A 195 -10.63 -25.28 18.37
N ASP A 196 -11.89 -24.84 18.35
CA ASP A 196 -12.82 -25.08 19.45
C ASP A 196 -13.10 -26.59 19.64
N GLU A 197 -12.98 -27.37 18.57
CA GLU A 197 -13.06 -28.84 18.60
C GLU A 197 -11.93 -29.48 19.42
N MET A 198 -10.71 -28.95 19.32
CA MET A 198 -9.55 -29.46 20.07
C MET A 198 -9.69 -29.16 21.56
N LEU A 199 -10.25 -28.00 21.90
CA LEU A 199 -10.57 -27.65 23.28
C LEU A 199 -11.70 -28.51 23.83
N ALA A 200 -12.74 -28.76 23.04
CA ALA A 200 -13.86 -29.61 23.44
C ALA A 200 -13.42 -31.05 23.78
N GLN A 201 -12.43 -31.59 23.05
CA GLN A 201 -11.87 -32.92 23.32
C GLN A 201 -11.04 -33.01 24.61
N VAL A 202 -10.29 -31.96 24.95
CA VAL A 202 -9.55 -31.93 26.22
C VAL A 202 -10.48 -31.63 27.40
N TYR A 203 -11.50 -30.79 27.18
CA TYR A 203 -12.54 -30.49 28.15
C TYR A 203 -13.42 -31.72 28.48
N SER A 204 -13.75 -32.56 27.49
CA SER A 204 -14.57 -33.77 27.70
C SER A 204 -13.89 -34.82 28.57
N LEU A 205 -12.57 -34.74 28.73
CA LEU A 205 -11.77 -35.57 29.64
C LEU A 205 -11.71 -35.02 31.08
N GLY A 206 -12.38 -33.89 31.35
CA GLY A 206 -12.53 -33.32 32.68
C GLY A 206 -11.46 -32.30 33.08
N PHE A 207 -10.68 -31.79 32.13
CA PHE A 207 -9.68 -30.74 32.37
C PHE A 207 -10.27 -29.34 32.20
N ASP A 208 -9.77 -28.37 32.98
CA ASP A 208 -10.22 -26.98 32.93
C ASP A 208 -9.93 -26.33 31.56
N PRO A 209 -10.85 -25.50 31.04
CA PRO A 209 -10.74 -24.94 29.69
C PRO A 209 -9.57 -23.97 29.51
N GLU A 210 -9.16 -23.28 30.59
CA GLU A 210 -7.99 -22.40 30.56
C GLU A 210 -6.69 -23.20 30.51
N MET A 211 -6.60 -24.28 31.30
CA MET A 211 -5.44 -25.16 31.33
C MET A 211 -5.31 -25.98 30.04
N ALA A 212 -6.43 -26.39 29.46
CA ALA A 212 -6.49 -27.02 28.15
C ALA A 212 -5.97 -26.08 27.04
N ARG A 213 -6.36 -24.80 27.07
CA ARG A 213 -5.81 -23.78 26.16
C ARG A 213 -4.31 -23.62 26.32
N GLU A 214 -3.82 -23.53 27.55
CA GLU A 214 -2.37 -23.38 27.81
C GLU A 214 -1.59 -24.62 27.38
N ALA A 215 -2.06 -25.82 27.67
CA ALA A 215 -1.45 -27.08 27.26
C ALA A 215 -1.39 -27.22 25.72
N LEU A 216 -2.50 -26.90 25.05
CA LEU A 216 -2.59 -26.93 23.60
C LEU A 216 -1.73 -25.83 22.95
N LYS A 217 -1.58 -24.66 23.59
CA LYS A 217 -0.67 -23.60 23.15
C LYS A 217 0.79 -24.03 23.28
N LEU A 218 1.13 -24.72 24.37
CA LEU A 218 2.48 -25.18 24.66
C LEU A 218 2.92 -26.32 23.74
N HIS A 219 1.99 -27.21 23.39
CA HIS A 219 2.21 -28.34 22.48
C HIS A 219 1.73 -28.09 21.05
N ALA A 220 1.57 -26.82 20.64
CA ALA A 220 1.32 -26.46 19.25
C ALA A 220 0.13 -27.23 18.63
N GLY A 221 -0.96 -27.37 19.38
CA GLY A 221 -2.18 -28.04 18.94
C GLY A 221 -2.12 -29.58 18.92
N SER A 222 -1.13 -30.23 19.52
CA SER A 222 -1.14 -31.69 19.65
C SER A 222 -2.00 -32.12 20.85
N ILE A 223 -3.20 -32.63 20.58
CA ILE A 223 -4.19 -33.05 21.59
C ILE A 223 -3.62 -34.10 22.55
N GLN A 224 -2.98 -35.14 22.00
CA GLN A 224 -2.42 -36.24 22.80
C GLN A 224 -1.30 -35.76 23.72
N LYS A 225 -0.36 -34.96 23.20
CA LYS A 225 0.76 -34.44 24.01
C LYS A 225 0.27 -33.44 25.08
N ALA A 226 -0.74 -32.64 24.75
CA ALA A 226 -1.36 -31.73 25.71
C ALA A 226 -2.06 -32.49 26.84
N ILE A 227 -2.77 -33.58 26.54
CA ILE A 227 -3.40 -34.45 27.54
C ILE A 227 -2.34 -35.14 28.40
N ASP A 228 -1.30 -35.72 27.80
CA ASP A 228 -0.23 -36.41 28.52
C ASP A 228 0.50 -35.47 29.50
N GLU A 229 0.71 -34.21 29.09
CA GLU A 229 1.30 -33.18 29.96
C GLU A 229 0.34 -32.76 31.07
N LEU A 230 -0.95 -32.58 30.78
CA LEU A 230 -1.97 -32.27 31.80
C LEU A 230 -2.15 -33.40 32.82
N ILE A 231 -2.07 -34.66 32.39
CA ILE A 231 -2.08 -35.83 33.29
C ILE A 231 -0.83 -35.82 34.17
N ARG A 232 0.35 -35.53 33.57
CA ARG A 232 1.62 -35.49 34.29
C ARG A 232 1.70 -34.35 35.30
N SER A 233 1.10 -33.20 34.99
CA SER A 233 1.04 -32.01 35.85
C SER A 233 -0.16 -32.02 36.81
N GLY A 234 -0.97 -33.08 36.84
CA GLY A 234 -2.13 -33.19 37.73
C GLY A 234 -3.21 -32.15 37.46
N GLY A 235 -3.34 -31.68 36.21
CA GLY A 235 -4.31 -30.68 35.78
C GLY A 235 -3.88 -29.22 35.97
N ILE A 236 -2.72 -28.96 36.59
CA ILE A 236 -2.24 -27.60 36.85
C ILE A 236 -0.86 -27.41 36.21
N LEU A 237 -0.81 -26.78 35.04
CA LEU A 237 0.43 -26.30 34.45
C LEU A 237 0.91 -25.07 35.22
N ALA A 238 2.16 -25.09 35.68
CA ALA A 238 2.78 -23.91 36.29
C ALA A 238 2.94 -22.85 35.20
N ARG A 239 2.17 -21.76 35.34
CA ARG A 239 2.14 -20.62 34.42
C ARG A 239 3.55 -20.05 34.23
N SER A 240 4.27 -20.49 33.19
CA SER A 240 5.48 -19.80 32.75
C SER A 240 5.03 -18.49 32.12
N SER A 241 5.17 -17.43 32.88
CA SER A 241 4.89 -16.04 32.53
C SER A 241 5.43 -15.66 31.14
N SER A 242 4.58 -15.69 30.13
CA SER A 242 4.75 -14.89 28.92
C SER A 242 3.41 -14.69 28.20
N GLU A 243 3.02 -13.41 28.16
CA GLU A 243 1.96 -12.79 27.37
C GLU A 243 0.58 -12.74 28.02
N GLY A 244 0.31 -11.58 28.63
CA GLY A 244 -0.93 -11.25 29.30
C GLY A 244 -2.02 -10.71 28.37
N SER A 245 -3.23 -10.81 28.88
CA SER A 245 -4.27 -9.80 28.76
C SER A 245 -4.96 -9.68 30.12
N SER A 246 -5.19 -8.43 30.48
CA SER A 246 -5.68 -7.88 31.74
C SER A 246 -7.15 -8.19 32.02
N ASP A 247 -7.49 -8.49 33.27
CA ASP A 247 -8.39 -7.62 34.04
C ASP A 247 -8.29 -7.84 35.56
N GLY A 248 -8.45 -6.76 36.35
CA GLY A 248 -9.02 -6.85 37.70
C GLY A 248 -8.14 -6.96 38.96
N SER A 249 -7.51 -5.85 39.35
CA SER A 249 -7.36 -5.36 40.75
C SER A 249 -6.45 -6.06 41.80
N SER A 250 -5.57 -5.19 42.32
CA SER A 250 -5.20 -4.96 43.74
C SER A 250 -3.93 -5.61 44.34
N ALA A 251 -3.11 -4.68 44.83
CA ALA A 251 -2.20 -4.74 45.98
C ALA A 251 -0.83 -5.41 45.87
N ASP A 252 0.17 -4.51 45.81
CA ASP A 252 1.32 -4.45 46.73
C ASP A 252 2.67 -5.11 46.37
N SER A 253 3.71 -4.34 46.70
CA SER A 253 5.13 -4.68 46.87
C SER A 253 6.08 -4.75 45.65
N SER A 254 6.77 -3.62 45.44
CA SER A 254 8.22 -3.38 45.20
C SER A 254 8.97 -4.03 44.01
N PRO A 255 9.83 -3.26 43.30
CA PRO A 255 10.50 -3.71 42.08
C PRO A 255 11.95 -4.18 42.34
N GLU A 256 12.35 -5.29 41.72
CA GLU A 256 13.74 -5.62 41.43
C GLU A 256 13.81 -5.96 39.94
N ALA A 257 14.14 -4.96 39.12
CA ALA A 257 14.16 -5.05 37.66
C ALA A 257 15.61 -5.15 37.16
N GLY A 258 15.96 -6.31 36.61
CA GLY A 258 17.19 -6.49 35.83
C GLY A 258 17.17 -5.70 34.50
N PRO A 259 18.34 -5.33 33.95
CA PRO A 259 18.49 -4.27 32.94
C PRO A 259 18.12 -4.66 31.49
N SER A 260 17.59 -5.86 31.22
CA SER A 260 17.42 -6.37 29.85
C SER A 260 16.05 -6.09 29.21
N ASN A 261 15.02 -5.75 30.01
CA ASN A 261 13.65 -5.56 29.52
C ASN A 261 13.33 -4.10 29.11
N ILE A 262 14.08 -3.12 29.63
CA ILE A 262 13.88 -1.69 29.34
C ILE A 262 14.20 -1.40 27.86
N ASN A 263 15.32 -1.93 27.35
CA ASN A 263 15.78 -1.69 25.98
C ASN A 263 14.81 -2.20 24.90
N LYS A 264 14.18 -3.36 25.11
CA LYS A 264 13.19 -3.91 24.16
C LYS A 264 11.91 -3.09 24.09
N THR A 265 11.53 -2.48 25.21
CA THR A 265 10.30 -1.70 25.33
C THR A 265 10.46 -0.33 24.67
N GLU A 266 11.62 0.32 24.87
CA GLU A 266 11.96 1.57 24.19
C GLU A 266 12.14 1.39 22.67
N GLU A 267 12.77 0.30 22.23
CA GLU A 267 12.97 0.04 20.80
C GLU A 267 11.64 -0.25 20.08
N LYS A 268 10.70 -0.95 20.74
CA LYS A 268 9.32 -1.12 20.24
C LYS A 268 8.58 0.20 20.17
N LYS A 269 8.73 1.07 21.17
CA LYS A 269 8.09 2.38 21.21
C LYS A 269 8.60 3.27 20.08
N ARG A 270 9.93 3.33 19.86
CA ARG A 270 10.54 4.04 18.73
C ARG A 270 10.08 3.52 17.37
N LYS A 271 10.02 2.20 17.17
CA LYS A 271 9.51 1.61 15.93
C LYS A 271 8.02 1.91 15.69
N LYS A 272 7.24 2.03 16.76
CA LYS A 272 5.83 2.42 16.68
C LYS A 272 5.69 3.89 16.28
N GLU A 273 6.42 4.78 16.94
CA GLU A 273 6.46 6.21 16.63
C GLU A 273 6.97 6.47 15.20
N GLU A 274 8.01 5.77 14.75
CA GLU A 274 8.52 5.86 13.38
C GLU A 274 7.48 5.36 12.35
N LYS A 275 6.76 4.28 12.66
CA LYS A 275 5.71 3.76 11.78
C LYS A 275 4.50 4.69 11.73
N GLU A 276 4.16 5.33 12.84
CA GLU A 276 3.07 6.30 12.92
C GLU A 276 3.43 7.59 12.16
N ALA A 277 4.66 8.09 12.32
CA ALA A 277 5.17 9.22 11.53
C ALA A 277 5.23 8.90 10.02
N LEU A 278 5.62 7.68 9.65
CA LEU A 278 5.57 7.24 8.25
C LEU A 278 4.13 7.13 7.72
N GLN A 279 3.18 6.70 8.56
CA GLN A 279 1.78 6.60 8.17
C GLN A 279 1.16 7.98 7.96
N ASP A 280 1.48 8.94 8.83
CA ASP A 280 1.07 10.35 8.70
C ASP A 280 1.64 11.00 7.43
N PHE A 281 2.94 10.77 7.14
CA PHE A 281 3.54 11.22 5.89
C PHE A 281 2.92 10.55 4.65
N MET A 282 2.53 9.27 4.75
CA MET A 282 1.86 8.56 3.65
C MET A 282 0.45 9.09 3.36
N SER A 283 -0.28 9.59 4.36
CA SER A 283 -1.59 10.21 4.13
C SER A 283 -1.52 11.53 3.37
N ASP A 284 -0.39 12.23 3.46
CA ASP A 284 -0.17 13.50 2.74
C ASP A 284 0.32 13.29 1.29
N LEU A 285 0.72 12.08 0.92
CA LEU A 285 1.07 11.78 -0.47
C LEU A 285 -0.21 11.58 -1.30
N PRO A 286 -0.27 12.14 -2.52
CA PRO A 286 -1.37 11.85 -3.43
C PRO A 286 -1.43 10.34 -3.70
N GLU A 287 -2.65 9.78 -3.65
CA GLU A 287 -2.87 8.35 -3.86
C GLU A 287 -2.62 7.96 -5.32
N ASP A 288 -2.85 8.90 -6.24
CA ASP A 288 -2.62 8.73 -7.67
C ASP A 288 -1.81 9.88 -8.29
N GLU A 289 -0.91 9.53 -9.21
CA GLU A 289 -0.09 10.48 -9.97
C GLU A 289 -0.91 11.47 -10.80
N GLU A 290 -2.21 11.25 -10.99
CA GLU A 290 -3.09 12.10 -11.78
C GLU A 290 -4.10 12.88 -10.93
N ASP A 291 -4.03 12.79 -9.59
CA ASP A 291 -4.94 13.52 -8.71
C ASP A 291 -4.86 15.04 -8.94
N TYR A 292 -3.68 15.56 -9.30
CA TYR A 292 -3.50 16.97 -9.65
C TYR A 292 -4.18 17.38 -10.98
N LEU A 293 -4.61 16.42 -11.80
CA LEU A 293 -5.26 16.63 -13.09
C LEU A 293 -6.79 16.59 -12.99
N ASP A 294 -7.34 16.08 -11.89
CA ASP A 294 -8.79 16.09 -11.64
C ASP A 294 -9.24 17.45 -11.09
N LEU A 295 -9.11 18.48 -11.91
CA LEU A 295 -9.53 19.84 -11.60
C LEU A 295 -10.94 20.08 -12.14
N THR A 296 -11.87 20.59 -11.34
CA THR A 296 -13.24 20.95 -11.79
C THR A 296 -13.25 22.22 -12.62
N LEU A 297 -12.24 23.08 -12.45
CA LEU A 297 -12.07 24.37 -13.13
C LEU A 297 -13.17 25.40 -12.89
N THR A 298 -13.97 25.21 -11.85
CA THR A 298 -15.13 26.05 -11.50
C THR A 298 -14.72 27.44 -11.05
N GLU A 299 -13.62 27.57 -10.31
CA GLU A 299 -13.12 28.86 -9.82
C GLU A 299 -12.50 29.65 -10.98
N GLU A 300 -11.75 28.97 -11.83
CA GLU A 300 -11.09 29.52 -13.01
C GLU A 300 -12.11 30.08 -14.00
N GLU A 301 -13.23 29.38 -14.19
CA GLU A 301 -14.33 29.86 -15.02
C GLU A 301 -14.95 31.15 -14.44
N GLN A 302 -15.10 31.25 -13.11
CA GLN A 302 -15.61 32.46 -12.47
C GLN A 302 -14.66 33.64 -12.66
N PHE A 303 -13.37 33.45 -12.39
CA PHE A 303 -12.36 34.49 -12.59
C PHE A 303 -12.25 34.90 -14.06
N LEU A 304 -12.29 33.94 -14.98
CA LEU A 304 -12.26 34.22 -16.42
C LEU A 304 -13.41 35.15 -16.84
N LYS A 305 -14.64 34.87 -16.37
CA LYS A 305 -15.82 35.69 -16.66
C LYS A 305 -15.70 37.09 -16.05
N GLU A 306 -15.26 37.18 -14.79
CA GLU A 306 -15.07 38.44 -14.10
C GLU A 306 -14.04 39.33 -14.82
N TYR A 307 -12.83 38.82 -15.06
CA TYR A 307 -11.76 39.61 -15.67
C TYR A 307 -12.04 39.95 -17.14
N LYS A 308 -12.76 39.11 -17.88
CA LYS A 308 -13.26 39.50 -19.20
C LYS A 308 -14.19 40.69 -19.14
N SER A 309 -15.19 40.66 -18.27
CA SER A 309 -16.13 41.78 -18.11
C SER A 309 -15.42 43.09 -17.72
N LEU A 310 -14.40 42.99 -16.86
CA LEU A 310 -13.56 44.13 -16.49
C LEU A 310 -12.75 44.66 -17.68
N VAL A 311 -12.12 43.78 -18.44
CA VAL A 311 -11.32 44.15 -19.62
C VAL A 311 -12.18 44.75 -20.74
N ASP A 312 -13.42 44.28 -20.89
CA ASP A 312 -14.36 44.81 -21.87
C ASP A 312 -14.85 46.20 -21.43
N SER A 313 -15.25 46.36 -20.16
CA SER A 313 -15.67 47.66 -19.62
C SER A 313 -14.58 48.74 -19.64
N LEU A 314 -13.30 48.36 -19.46
CA LEU A 314 -12.17 49.31 -19.52
C LEU A 314 -11.65 49.60 -20.94
N GLY A 315 -12.04 48.83 -21.94
CA GLY A 315 -11.58 49.05 -23.32
C GLY A 315 -12.61 49.67 -24.25
N ASP A 316 -13.80 50.01 -23.74
CA ASP A 316 -14.82 50.81 -24.43
C ASP A 316 -14.67 52.33 -24.14
N THR A 317 -13.59 52.74 -23.48
CA THR A 317 -13.14 54.14 -23.29
C THR A 317 -11.88 54.43 -24.07
#